data_AF-A0A1H1MAA9-F1
#
_entry.id   AF-A0A1H1MAA9-F1
#
_cell.length_a   1.000
_cell.length_b   1.000
_cell.length_c   1.000
_cell.angle_alpha   90.00
_cell.angle_beta   90.00
_cell.angle_gamma   90.00
#
_symmetry.space_group_name_H-M   'P 1'
#
loop_
_entity.id
_entity.type
_entity.pdbx_description
1 polymer ?
#
loop_
_entity_poly.entity_id
_entity_poly.type
_entity_poly.pdbx_seq_one_letter_code
_entity_poly.pdbx_strand_id
1 'polypeptide(L)' 'MSSMLVIASRVKYAFHMESRVRERRQAEGLSQQALAQAMGVSRQTINAIETGRYDPSLTLAVHLARHFGTTVEELFDVDA' A
#
# COMPACT_ATOMS: atom_id res chain seq x y z
N MET A 1 -1.59 41.25 -22.31
CA MET A 1 -0.14 41.13 -22.59
C MET A 1 0.57 41.28 -21.26
N SER A 2 1.19 40.31 -20.61
CA SER A 2 1.26 38.86 -20.68
C SER A 2 1.95 38.48 -19.38
N SER A 3 1.33 37.61 -18.59
CA SER A 3 1.93 36.71 -17.60
C SER A 3 0.75 36.02 -16.94
N MET A 4 -0.04 35.26 -17.71
CA MET A 4 0.30 33.90 -18.14
C MET A 4 0.57 33.04 -16.90
N LEU A 5 -0.53 32.56 -16.30
CA LEU A 5 -0.68 31.17 -15.87
C LEU A 5 0.64 30.54 -15.38
N VAL A 6 0.94 30.64 -14.08
CA VAL A 6 1.84 29.67 -13.46
C VAL A 6 1.10 28.35 -13.51
N ILE A 7 1.35 27.62 -14.59
CA ILE A 7 0.82 26.30 -14.88
C ILE A 7 1.12 25.39 -13.68
N ALA A 8 0.04 24.73 -13.27
CA ALA A 8 -0.04 23.70 -12.26
C ALA A 8 1.12 22.68 -12.29
N SER A 9 1.43 22.17 -11.10
CA SER A 9 1.76 20.76 -10.88
C SER A 9 2.79 20.14 -11.82
N ARG A 10 4.07 20.19 -11.43
CA ARG A 10 5.09 19.27 -11.93
C ARG A 10 5.68 18.50 -10.75
N VAL A 11 5.11 17.30 -10.56
CA VAL A 11 5.54 16.13 -9.78
C VAL A 11 6.91 16.29 -9.11
N LYS A 12 6.98 16.19 -7.78
CA LYS A 12 8.27 16.14 -7.06
C LYS A 12 8.56 14.84 -6.32
N TYR A 13 7.60 13.93 -6.24
CA TYR A 13 7.77 12.70 -5.49
C TYR A 13 7.09 11.56 -6.23
N ALA A 14 7.86 10.83 -7.04
CA ALA A 14 7.45 9.54 -7.59
C ALA A 14 8.04 8.47 -6.67
N PHE A 15 7.46 8.33 -5.49
CA PHE A 15 7.81 7.26 -4.58
C PHE A 15 7.17 5.97 -5.09
N HIS A 16 7.98 4.92 -5.21
CA HIS A 16 7.50 3.56 -5.48
C HIS A 16 7.45 2.82 -4.16
N MET A 17 6.33 2.17 -3.86
CA MET A 17 6.15 1.41 -2.64
C MET A 17 6.06 -0.08 -2.95
N GLU A 18 7.04 -0.82 -2.45
CA GLU A 18 7.02 -2.27 -2.44
C GLU A 18 6.26 -2.80 -1.22
N SER A 19 5.55 -3.92 -1.40
CA SER A 19 4.72 -4.51 -0.36
C SER A 19 5.08 -5.98 -0.12
N ARG A 20 5.37 -6.32 1.14
CA ARG A 20 5.59 -7.71 1.60
C ARG A 20 4.29 -8.41 2.04
N VAL A 21 3.13 -7.77 1.84
CA VAL A 21 1.82 -8.33 2.23
C VAL A 21 1.56 -9.68 1.58
N ARG A 22 1.94 -9.86 0.31
CA ARG A 22 1.76 -11.14 -0.40
C ARG A 22 2.54 -12.26 0.28
N GLU A 23 3.82 -12.02 0.56
CA GLU A 23 4.73 -12.98 1.21
C GLU A 23 4.16 -13.43 2.56
N ARG A 24 3.79 -12.47 3.42
CA ARG A 24 3.27 -12.76 4.77
C ARG A 24 1.90 -13.45 4.73
N ARG A 25 1.00 -12.99 3.86
CA ARG A 25 -0.30 -13.64 3.66
C ARG A 25 -0.15 -15.10 3.23
N GLN A 26 0.78 -15.39 2.32
CA GLN A 26 1.05 -16.77 1.87
C GLN A 26 1.69 -17.62 2.97
N ALA A 27 2.58 -17.05 3.79
CA ALA A 27 3.18 -17.73 4.93
C ALA A 27 2.13 -18.18 5.97
N GLU A 28 1.06 -17.40 6.14
CA GLU A 28 -0.09 -17.76 7.00
C GLU A 28 -1.15 -18.64 6.30
N GLY A 29 -0.95 -19.00 5.02
CA GLY A 29 -1.91 -19.82 4.26
C GLY A 29 -3.22 -19.11 3.90
N LEU A 30 -3.25 -17.78 3.99
CA LEU A 30 -4.46 -16.99 3.77
C LEU A 30 -4.70 -16.73 2.27
N SER A 31 -5.96 -16.76 1.83
CA SER A 31 -6.35 -16.21 0.52
C SER A 31 -6.44 -14.68 0.58
N GLN A 32 -6.35 -13.99 -0.57
CA GLN A 32 -6.57 -12.53 -0.62
C GLN A 32 -7.94 -12.14 -0.03
N GLN A 33 -8.97 -12.96 -0.26
CA GLN A 33 -10.32 -12.73 0.26
C GLN A 33 -10.36 -12.83 1.79
N ALA A 34 -9.65 -13.80 2.38
CA ALA A 34 -9.59 -13.99 3.83
C ALA A 34 -8.90 -12.80 4.52
N LEU A 35 -7.76 -12.34 3.98
CA LEU A 35 -7.09 -11.14 4.51
C LEU A 35 -7.95 -9.89 4.34
N ALA A 36 -8.65 -9.76 3.21
CA ALA A 36 -9.54 -8.63 2.96
C ALA A 36 -10.67 -8.55 4.00
N GLN A 37 -11.27 -9.70 4.35
CA GLN A 37 -12.27 -9.80 5.41
C GLN A 37 -11.70 -9.42 6.78
N ALA A 38 -10.50 -9.91 7.12
CA ALA A 38 -9.83 -9.56 8.37
C ALA A 38 -9.54 -8.04 8.49
N MET A 39 -9.20 -7.40 7.37
CA MET A 39 -8.87 -5.97 7.31
C MET A 39 -10.10 -5.07 7.06
N GLY A 40 -11.28 -5.64 6.83
CA GLY A 40 -12.50 -4.86 6.53
C GLY A 40 -12.43 -4.10 5.19
N VAL A 41 -11.72 -4.66 4.20
CA VAL A 41 -11.55 -4.06 2.87
C VAL A 41 -11.98 -5.02 1.76
N SER A 42 -11.99 -4.54 0.51
CA SER A 42 -12.27 -5.40 -0.65
C SER A 42 -11.07 -6.29 -0.99
N ARG A 43 -11.31 -7.43 -1.65
CA ARG A 43 -10.23 -8.26 -2.21
C ARG A 43 -9.37 -7.49 -3.20
N GLN A 44 -9.98 -6.60 -3.97
CA GLN A 44 -9.30 -5.73 -4.93
C GLN A 44 -8.31 -4.79 -4.22
N THR A 45 -8.66 -4.29 -3.03
CA THR A 45 -7.75 -3.49 -2.20
C THR A 45 -6.50 -4.30 -1.85
N ILE A 46 -6.66 -5.52 -1.32
CA ILE A 46 -5.51 -6.39 -1.02
C ILE A 46 -4.67 -6.67 -2.28
N ASN A 47 -5.31 -6.98 -3.40
CA ASN A 47 -4.59 -7.20 -4.65
C ASN A 47 -3.82 -5.96 -5.15
N ALA A 48 -4.39 -4.76 -5.01
CA ALA A 48 -3.76 -3.52 -5.41
C ALA A 48 -2.53 -3.22 -4.54
N ILE A 49 -2.62 -3.45 -3.23
CA ILE A 49 -1.50 -3.36 -2.29
C ILE A 49 -0.39 -4.34 -2.68
N GLU A 50 -0.72 -5.62 -2.88
CA GLU A 50 0.26 -6.65 -3.26
C GLU A 50 0.92 -6.43 -4.63
N THR A 51 0.39 -5.51 -5.44
CA THR A 51 0.91 -5.21 -6.78
C THR A 51 1.49 -3.80 -6.87
N GLY A 52 1.64 -3.09 -5.74
CA GLY A 52 2.19 -1.73 -5.71
C GLY A 52 1.33 -0.69 -6.44
N ARG A 53 0.07 -1.00 -6.75
CA ARG A 53 -0.85 -0.11 -7.48
C ARG A 53 -1.68 0.78 -6.57
N TYR A 54 -1.54 0.61 -5.26
CA TYR A 54 -2.27 1.37 -4.28
C TYR A 54 -1.43 1.52 -3.01
N ASP A 55 -1.22 2.78 -2.63
CA ASP A 55 -0.64 3.14 -1.36
C ASP A 55 -1.72 3.05 -0.27
N PRO A 56 -1.63 2.09 0.66
CA PRO A 56 -2.60 2.01 1.74
C PRO A 56 -2.57 3.27 2.59
N SER A 57 -3.73 3.65 3.14
CA SER A 57 -3.74 4.66 4.20
C SER A 57 -2.87 4.21 5.37
N LEU A 58 -2.32 5.18 6.13
CA LEU A 58 -1.53 4.88 7.32
C LEU A 58 -2.26 3.92 8.28
N THR A 59 -3.57 4.13 8.48
CA THR A 59 -4.40 3.26 9.32
C THR A 59 -4.42 1.82 8.82
N LEU A 60 -4.62 1.61 7.52
CA LEU A 60 -4.62 0.26 6.93
C LEU A 60 -3.23 -0.38 7.00
N ALA A 61 -2.17 0.40 6.76
CA ALA A 61 -0.80 -0.07 6.87
C ALA A 61 -0.47 -0.54 8.31
N VAL A 62 -0.86 0.24 9.32
CA VAL A 62 -0.70 -0.11 10.74
C VAL A 62 -1.51 -1.36 11.11
N HIS A 63 -2.74 -1.50 10.60
CA HIS A 63 -3.55 -2.69 10.85
C HIS A 63 -2.92 -3.95 10.24
N LEU A 64 -2.44 -3.86 9.00
CA LEU A 64 -1.74 -4.96 8.34
C LEU A 64 -0.45 -5.34 9.07
N ALA A 65 0.35 -4.35 9.48
CA ALA A 65 1.58 -4.58 10.24
C ALA A 65 1.31 -5.31 11.56
N ARG A 66 0.27 -4.87 12.31
CA ARG A 66 -0.17 -5.53 13.55
C ARG A 66 -0.69 -6.94 13.32
N HIS A 67 -1.46 -7.14 12.25
CA HIS A 67 -1.98 -8.47 11.89
C HIS A 67 -0.85 -9.48 11.69
N PHE A 68 0.21 -9.08 10.98
CA PHE A 68 1.37 -9.92 10.71
C PHE A 68 2.48 -9.86 11.78
N GLY A 69 2.25 -9.16 12.91
CA GLY A 69 3.22 -9.05 14.00
C GLY A 69 4.55 -8.38 13.61
N THR A 70 4.51 -7.36 12.75
CA THR A 70 5.69 -6.66 12.20
C THR A 70 5.49 -5.14 12.26
N THR A 71 6.47 -4.34 11.82
CA THR A 71 6.30 -2.89 11.69
C THR A 71 5.79 -2.49 10.29
N VAL A 72 5.39 -1.23 10.13
CA VAL A 72 4.94 -0.71 8.83
C VAL A 72 6.10 -0.70 7.84
N GLU A 73 7.28 -0.29 8.29
CA GLU A 73 8.52 -0.20 7.51
C GLU A 73 9.04 -1.58 7.08
N GLU A 74 8.83 -2.62 7.90
CA GLU A 74 9.17 -4.00 7.52
C GLU A 74 8.15 -4.62 6.55
N LEU A 75 6.97 -4.02 6.42
CA LEU A 75 5.88 -4.50 5.56
C LEU A 75 5.80 -3.75 4.24
N PHE A 76 6.19 -2.48 4.24
CA PHE A 76 6.15 -1.57 3.11
C PHE A 76 7.48 -0.81 3.01
N ASP A 77 8.15 -0.98 1.87
CA ASP A 77 9.41 -0.29 1.58
C ASP A 77 9.13 0.82 0.56
N VAL A 78 9.48 2.05 0.93
CA VAL A 78 9.30 3.24 0.09
C VAL A 78 10.71 3.63 -0.36
N ASP A 79 10.94 3.69 -1.67
CA ASP A 79 12.26 3.89 -2.34
C ASP A 79 13.00 2.61 -2.78
N ALA A 80 12.34 1.45 -2.75
CA ALA A 80 12.85 0.21 -3.35
C ALA A 80 12.85 0.24 -4.90
#